data_AF-A0A645DDI2-F1
#
_entry.id   AF-A0A645DDI2-F1
#
_cell.length_a   1.000
_cell.length_b   1.000
_cell.length_c   1.000
_cell.angle_alpha   90.00
_cell.angle_beta   90.00
_cell.angle_gamma   90.00
#
_symmetry.space_group_name_H-M   'P 1'
#
loop_
_entity.id
_entity.type
_entity.pdbx_description
1 polymer ?
#
loop_
_entity_poly.entity_id
_entity_poly.type
_entity_poly.pdbx_seq_one_letter_code
_entity_poly.pdbx_strand_id
1 'polypeptide(L)'
;MEHVVIPEMKLAFITSNEHHTYQYDYKRSINLNRYIDKIALTSFRTRLRLNKKLYSKLLDNAIESIKESKDFHDILELIYIKSMDFKKVDKFVEDFYLSIR
;
A
#
# COMPACT_ATOMS: atom_id res chain seq x y z
N MET A 1 -4.85 -8.77 2.24
CA MET A 1 -3.91 -9.48 3.14
C MET A 1 -4.73 -10.12 4.22
N GLU A 2 -4.61 -11.43 4.44
CA GLU A 2 -5.35 -12.15 5.49
C GLU A 2 -4.33 -12.96 6.29
N HIS A 3 -3.77 -12.34 7.33
CA HIS A 3 -2.92 -13.02 8.31
C HIS A 3 -3.79 -13.43 9.48
N VAL A 4 -3.52 -14.60 10.07
CA VAL A 4 -4.23 -15.09 11.25
C VAL A 4 -3.25 -15.21 12.40
N VAL A 5 -3.52 -14.53 13.50
CA VAL A 5 -2.71 -14.59 14.72
C VAL A 5 -3.53 -15.24 15.82
N ILE A 6 -2.93 -16.20 16.52
CA ILE A 6 -3.54 -16.90 17.66
C ILE A 6 -2.59 -16.72 18.87
N PRO A 7 -2.74 -15.62 19.63
CA PRO A 7 -1.81 -15.26 20.70
C PRO A 7 -1.69 -16.30 21.81
N GLU A 8 -2.80 -16.95 22.18
CA GLU A 8 -2.88 -17.94 23.25
C GLU A 8 -2.00 -19.16 22.96
N MET A 9 -1.81 -19.47 21.67
CA MET A 9 -0.96 -20.55 21.19
C MET A 9 0.45 -20.09 20.80
N LYS A 10 0.75 -18.78 20.91
CA LYS A 10 1.98 -18.15 20.40
C LYS A 10 2.23 -18.53 18.93
N LEU A 11 1.17 -18.51 18.12
CA LEU A 11 1.16 -18.98 16.73
C LEU A 11 0.64 -17.90 15.79
N ALA A 12 1.23 -17.78 14.62
CA ALA A 12 0.73 -16.93 13.54
C ALA A 12 0.84 -17.66 12.19
N PHE A 13 -0.20 -17.55 11.38
CA PHE A 13 -0.23 -17.91 9.97
C PHE A 13 -0.05 -16.64 9.15
N ILE A 14 1.07 -16.57 8.44
CA ILE A 14 1.44 -15.39 7.66
C ILE A 14 1.47 -15.77 6.19
N THR A 15 0.63 -15.11 5.38
CA THR A 15 0.70 -15.23 3.93
C THR A 15 1.97 -14.61 3.39
N SER A 16 2.72 -15.37 2.60
CA SER A 16 3.83 -14.87 1.79
C SER A 16 3.49 -15.09 0.31
N ASN A 17 3.64 -14.05 -0.52
CA ASN A 17 3.40 -14.12 -1.96
C ASN A 17 4.39 -13.22 -2.73
N GLU A 18 4.31 -13.24 -4.06
CA GLU A 18 5.20 -12.49 -4.97
C GLU A 18 5.26 -10.98 -4.67
N HIS A 19 4.17 -10.41 -4.16
CA HIS A 19 4.08 -8.97 -3.85
C HIS A 19 4.37 -8.68 -2.36
N HIS A 20 4.33 -9.70 -1.50
CA HIS A 20 4.48 -9.59 -0.06
C HIS A 20 5.30 -10.77 0.44
N THR A 21 6.62 -10.64 0.32
CA THR A 21 7.54 -11.67 0.80
C THR A 21 7.69 -11.55 2.31
N TYR A 22 7.38 -12.62 3.03
CA TYR A 22 7.73 -12.73 4.44
C TYR A 22 9.22 -13.05 4.57
N GLN A 23 9.98 -12.15 5.18
CA GLN A 23 11.45 -12.22 5.25
C GLN A 23 12.00 -12.58 6.63
N TYR A 24 11.12 -12.79 7.62
CA TYR A 24 11.53 -13.13 8.99
C TYR A 24 11.56 -14.63 9.22
N ASP A 25 12.11 -15.04 10.36
CA ASP A 25 12.15 -16.44 10.76
C ASP A 25 10.74 -17.05 10.83
N TYR A 26 10.63 -18.27 10.33
CA TYR A 26 9.42 -19.08 10.40
C TYR A 26 9.79 -20.53 10.72
N LYS A 27 8.94 -21.21 11.51
CA LYS A 27 9.14 -22.62 11.85
C LYS A 27 8.81 -23.57 10.70
N ARG A 28 7.81 -23.21 9.88
CA ARG A 28 7.31 -24.04 8.78
C ARG A 28 6.73 -23.17 7.68
N SER A 29 7.00 -23.55 6.43
CA SER A 29 6.32 -23.02 5.25
C SER A 29 5.34 -24.06 4.72
N ILE A 30 4.13 -23.61 4.36
CA ILE A 30 3.09 -24.46 3.78
C ILE A 30 2.75 -23.89 2.41
N ASN A 31 2.99 -24.68 1.36
CA ASN A 31 2.57 -24.31 0.01
C ASN A 31 1.10 -24.68 -0.20
N LEU A 32 0.20 -23.73 0.05
CA LEU A 32 -1.24 -23.91 -0.12
C LEU A 32 -1.65 -24.21 -1.57
N ASN A 33 -0.83 -23.85 -2.57
CA ASN A 33 -1.11 -24.17 -3.97
C ASN A 33 -1.12 -25.68 -4.27
N ARG A 34 -0.56 -26.50 -3.37
CA ARG A 34 -0.62 -27.96 -3.49
C ARG A 34 -2.02 -28.53 -3.26
N TYR A 35 -2.86 -27.79 -2.53
CA TYR A 35 -4.22 -28.22 -2.16
C TYR A 35 -5.30 -27.58 -3.04
N ILE A 36 -4.90 -26.94 -4.13
CA ILE A 36 -5.81 -26.35 -5.11
C ILE A 36 -6.17 -27.39 -6.16
N ASP A 37 -7.46 -27.51 -6.48
CA ASP A 37 -7.92 -28.31 -7.61
C ASP A 37 -7.51 -27.66 -8.95
N LYS A 38 -6.44 -28.19 -9.54
CA LYS A 38 -5.90 -27.70 -10.82
C LYS A 38 -6.80 -28.04 -12.01
N ILE A 39 -7.61 -29.09 -11.91
CA ILE A 39 -8.53 -29.50 -12.98
C ILE A 39 -9.64 -28.46 -13.08
N ALA A 40 -10.26 -28.12 -11.95
CA ALA A 40 -11.26 -27.05 -11.88
C ALA A 40 -10.73 -25.70 -12.40
N LEU A 41 -9.45 -25.39 -12.15
CA LEU A 41 -8.83 -24.14 -12.64
C LEU A 41 -8.47 -24.13 -14.12
N THR A 42 -8.48 -25.29 -14.81
CA THR A 42 -7.99 -25.39 -16.18
C THR A 42 -8.84 -24.57 -17.16
N SER A 43 -10.17 -24.57 -16.98
CA SER A 43 -11.11 -23.76 -17.77
C SER A 43 -10.90 -22.24 -17.61
N PHE A 44 -10.28 -21.80 -16.51
CA PHE A 44 -10.08 -20.39 -16.20
C PHE A 44 -8.66 -19.86 -16.48
N ARG A 45 -7.72 -20.71 -16.91
CA ARG A 45 -6.29 -20.35 -17.05
C ARG A 45 -6.05 -19.09 -17.87
N THR A 46 -6.72 -18.96 -19.01
CA THR A 46 -6.58 -17.78 -19.88
C THR A 46 -7.05 -16.52 -19.17
N ARG A 47 -8.20 -16.57 -18.52
CA ARG A 47 -8.75 -15.44 -17.76
C ARG A 47 -7.85 -15.07 -16.58
N LEU A 48 -7.34 -16.05 -15.83
CA LEU A 48 -6.40 -15.82 -14.73
C LEU A 48 -5.11 -15.15 -15.22
N ARG A 49 -4.56 -15.59 -16.35
CA ARG A 49 -3.35 -14.98 -16.93
C ARG A 49 -3.60 -13.54 -17.38
N LEU A 50 -4.74 -13.28 -18.03
CA LEU A 50 -5.14 -11.93 -18.45
C LEU A 50 -5.33 -11.02 -17.23
N ASN A 51 -6.08 -11.49 -16.23
CA ASN A 51 -6.30 -10.75 -14.99
C ASN A 51 -4.99 -10.43 -14.27
N LYS A 52 -4.03 -11.36 -14.21
CA LYS A 52 -2.71 -11.09 -13.60
C LYS A 52 -1.97 -9.97 -14.34
N LYS A 53 -2.00 -9.96 -15.68
CA LYS A 53 -1.39 -8.89 -16.49
C LYS A 53 -2.08 -7.54 -16.28
N LEU A 54 -3.42 -7.54 -16.33
CA LEU A 54 -4.21 -6.32 -16.13
C LEU A 54 -4.01 -5.75 -14.73
N TYR A 55 -3.99 -6.61 -13.71
CA TYR A 55 -3.70 -6.22 -12.33
C TYR A 55 -2.34 -5.52 -12.22
N SER A 56 -1.27 -6.12 -12.78
CA SER A 56 0.05 -5.49 -12.79
C SER A 56 0.02 -4.13 -13.45
N LYS A 57 -0.61 -4.02 -14.63
CA LYS A 57 -0.67 -2.77 -15.38
C LYS A 57 -1.46 -1.68 -14.64
N LEU A 58 -2.55 -2.04 -13.96
CA LEU A 58 -3.32 -1.12 -13.14
C LEU A 58 -2.51 -0.63 -11.94
N LEU A 59 -1.74 -1.52 -11.31
CA LEU A 59 -0.85 -1.16 -10.20
C LEU A 59 0.24 -0.18 -10.67
N ASP A 60 0.89 -0.48 -11.80
CA ASP A 60 1.92 0.40 -12.38
C ASP A 60 1.37 1.80 -12.68
N ASN A 61 0.20 1.85 -13.33
CA ASN A 61 -0.46 3.12 -13.64
C ASN A 61 -0.86 3.90 -12.37
N ALA A 62 -1.29 3.20 -11.32
CA ALA A 62 -1.63 3.84 -10.04
C ALA A 62 -0.38 4.44 -9.37
N ILE A 63 0.74 3.72 -9.38
CA ILE A 63 2.03 4.20 -8.85
C ILE A 63 2.49 5.44 -9.64
N GLU A 64 2.41 5.39 -10.97
CA GLU A 64 2.75 6.51 -11.85
C GLU A 64 1.90 7.74 -11.55
N SER A 65 0.59 7.59 -11.42
CA SER A 65 -0.31 8.69 -11.09
C SER A 65 -0.04 9.32 -9.72
N ILE A 66 0.29 8.50 -8.70
CA ILE A 66 0.68 9.01 -7.38
C ILE A 66 2.00 9.80 -7.48
N LYS A 67 2.96 9.29 -8.25
CA LYS A 67 4.24 9.97 -8.46
C LYS A 67 4.04 11.31 -9.14
N GLU A 68 3.28 11.37 -10.23
CA GLU A 68 2.98 12.64 -10.92
C GLU A 68 2.29 13.63 -9.99
N SER A 69 1.29 13.17 -9.21
CA SER A 69 0.62 14.03 -8.24
C SER A 69 1.57 14.58 -7.18
N LYS A 70 2.55 13.78 -6.73
CA LYS A 70 3.58 14.24 -5.80
C LYS A 70 4.49 15.28 -6.46
N ASP A 71 4.94 15.02 -7.68
CA ASP A 71 5.83 15.95 -8.41
C ASP A 71 5.13 17.32 -8.60
N PHE A 72 3.85 17.33 -8.97
CA PHE A 72 3.05 18.57 -9.04
C PHE A 72 2.87 19.23 -7.68
N HIS A 73 2.61 18.45 -6.62
CA HIS A 73 2.49 18.97 -5.26
C HIS A 73 3.79 19.64 -4.81
N ASP A 74 4.94 19.02 -5.04
CA ASP A 74 6.25 19.53 -4.66
C ASP A 74 6.58 20.85 -5.41
N ILE A 75 6.15 20.98 -6.68
CA ILE A 75 6.27 22.24 -7.44
C ILE A 75 5.41 23.35 -6.81
N LEU A 76 4.16 23.05 -6.48
CA LEU A 76 3.26 24.01 -5.84
C LEU A 76 3.80 24.44 -4.48
N GLU A 77 4.24 23.48 -3.67
CA GLU A 77 4.86 23.70 -2.36
C GLU A 77 6.05 24.66 -2.48
N LEU A 78 6.92 24.49 -3.50
CA LEU A 78 8.03 25.41 -3.74
C LEU A 78 7.57 26.85 -4.01
N ILE A 79 6.50 27.03 -4.78
CA ILE A 79 5.94 28.37 -5.09
C ILE A 79 5.33 28.97 -3.83
N TYR A 80 4.56 28.20 -3.07
CA TYR A 80 3.96 28.64 -1.81
C TYR A 80 5.04 29.05 -0.81
N ILE A 81 6.04 28.20 -0.55
CA ILE A 81 7.11 28.52 0.40
C ILE A 81 7.83 29.83 0.02
N LYS A 82 8.11 30.04 -1.27
CA LYS A 82 8.78 31.27 -1.74
C LYS A 82 7.94 32.53 -1.57
N SER A 83 6.61 32.40 -1.64
CA SER A 83 5.68 33.54 -1.63
C SER A 83 5.02 33.79 -0.27
N MET A 84 5.15 32.85 0.67
CA MET A 84 4.50 32.89 1.99
C MET A 84 5.27 33.76 2.99
N ASP A 85 4.56 34.66 3.68
CA ASP A 85 5.04 35.33 4.89
C ASP A 85 4.75 34.46 6.11
N PHE A 86 5.65 33.52 6.41
CA PHE A 86 5.48 32.55 7.50
C PHE A 86 5.25 33.21 8.86
N LYS A 87 5.86 34.37 9.12
CA LYS A 87 5.68 35.09 10.40
C LYS A 87 4.24 35.52 10.62
N LYS A 88 3.53 35.91 9.55
CA LYS A 88 2.10 36.26 9.65
C LYS A 88 1.23 35.03 9.85
N VAL A 89 1.56 33.92 9.19
CA VAL A 89 0.84 32.65 9.37
C VAL A 89 0.99 32.15 10.80
N ASP A 90 2.22 32.14 11.34
CA ASP A 90 2.50 31.73 12.71
C ASP A 90 1.71 32.58 13.71
N LYS A 91 1.71 33.89 13.52
CA LYS A 91 0.94 34.81 14.36
C LYS A 91 -0.57 34.55 14.30
N PHE A 92 -1.12 34.36 13.10
CA PHE A 92 -2.54 34.02 12.95
C PHE A 92 -2.87 32.70 13.65
N VAL A 93 -2.00 31.70 13.53
CA VAL A 93 -2.19 30.40 14.17
C VAL A 93 -2.19 30.53 15.70
N GLU A 94 -1.25 31.29 16.28
CA GLU A 94 -1.25 31.59 17.72
C GLU A 94 -2.52 32.32 18.17
N ASP A 95 -2.90 33.39 17.46
CA ASP A 95 -4.10 34.18 17.76
C ASP A 95 -5.37 33.31 17.65
N PHE A 96 -5.44 32.44 16.65
CA PHE A 96 -6.52 31.48 16.47
C PHE A 96 -6.58 30.48 17.62
N TYR A 97 -5.46 29.83 17.99
CA TYR A 97 -5.42 28.91 19.12
C TYR A 97 -5.84 29.55 20.44
N LEU A 98 -5.49 30.82 20.66
CA LEU A 98 -5.93 31.58 21.83
C LEU A 98 -7.42 31.92 21.80
N SER A 99 -8.04 32.04 20.63
CA SER A 99 -9.47 32.36 20.47
C SER A 99 -10.42 31.19 20.73
N ILE A 100 -9.92 29.96 20.70
CA ILE A 100 -10.68 28.71 20.94
C ILE A 100 -10.39 28.10 22.33
N ARG A 101 -9.63 28.79 23.18
CA ARG A 101 -9.38 28.42 24.57
C ARG A 101 -10.14 29.33 25.53
#